data_AF-W7KY83-F1
#
_entry.id   AF-W7KY83-F1
#
_cell.length_a   1.000
_cell.length_b   1.000
_cell.length_c   1.000
_cell.angle_alpha   90.00
_cell.angle_beta   90.00
_cell.angle_gamma   90.00
#
_symmetry.space_group_name_H-M   'P 1'
#
loop_
_entity.id
_entity.type
_entity.pdbx_description
1 polymer ?
#
loop_
_entity_poly.entity_id
_entity_poly.type
_entity_poly.pdbx_seq_one_letter_code
_entity_poly.pdbx_strand_id
1 'polypeptide(L)'
;MTKNESTNFVLHAKSEQFYWEGNGQLSIKTFFNGKAHYKTNKGFFAVEESRYLLLNEGAYTISIDEPKVVESFCLFFKDGLRLMLSLPEKDEFAHSSSVIYFQVPNIKDTYERLVGKEVIFIDEPHIVAKMGQTETWMVFFKDTEDNTHAIMSEV
;
A
#
# COMPACT_ATOMS: atom_id res chain seq x y z
N MET A 1 13.57 -14.13 -27.84
CA MET A 1 12.86 -14.35 -26.57
C MET A 1 11.82 -13.25 -26.46
N THR A 2 10.54 -13.57 -26.63
CA THR A 2 9.45 -12.61 -26.50
C THR A 2 9.40 -12.13 -25.05
N LYS A 3 9.76 -10.87 -24.81
CA LYS A 3 9.35 -10.17 -23.58
C LYS A 3 7.83 -10.33 -23.53
N ASN A 4 7.30 -11.06 -22.55
CA ASN A 4 5.87 -11.04 -22.28
C ASN A 4 5.53 -9.57 -22.04
N GLU A 5 4.81 -8.95 -22.98
CA GLU A 5 4.45 -7.55 -22.84
C GLU A 5 3.48 -7.43 -21.67
N SER A 6 3.92 -6.75 -20.61
CA SER A 6 3.06 -6.35 -19.51
C SER A 6 1.86 -5.56 -20.05
N THR A 7 0.66 -5.98 -19.68
CA THR A 7 -0.59 -5.31 -20.04
C THR A 7 -1.33 -4.88 -18.79
N ASN A 8 -2.14 -3.82 -18.92
CA ASN A 8 -3.08 -3.46 -17.87
C ASN A 8 -4.20 -4.49 -17.83
N PHE A 9 -4.53 -4.97 -16.64
CA PHE A 9 -5.70 -5.85 -16.48
C PHE A 9 -6.30 -5.75 -15.09
N VAL A 10 -7.58 -6.14 -15.01
CA VAL A 10 -8.32 -6.26 -13.76
C VAL A 10 -8.45 -7.74 -13.43
N LEU A 11 -8.13 -8.10 -12.19
CA LEU A 11 -8.41 -9.42 -11.64
C LEU A 11 -9.52 -9.29 -10.59
N HIS A 12 -10.60 -10.02 -10.81
CA HIS A 12 -11.68 -10.19 -9.85
C HIS A 12 -11.88 -11.69 -9.64
N ALA A 13 -11.46 -12.20 -8.48
CA ALA A 13 -11.42 -13.64 -8.22
C ALA A 13 -11.81 -13.97 -6.78
N LYS A 14 -12.25 -15.22 -6.56
CA LYS A 14 -12.69 -15.75 -5.27
C LYS A 14 -11.92 -17.01 -4.91
N SER A 15 -11.45 -17.13 -3.69
CA SER A 15 -10.84 -18.36 -3.18
C SER A 15 -10.91 -18.45 -1.65
N GLU A 16 -11.00 -19.66 -1.11
CA GLU A 16 -10.81 -19.93 0.33
C GLU A 16 -9.32 -20.07 0.67
N GLN A 17 -8.58 -20.71 -0.24
CA GLN A 17 -7.13 -20.91 -0.12
C GLN A 17 -6.44 -20.53 -1.42
N PHE A 18 -5.32 -19.82 -1.31
CA PHE A 18 -4.51 -19.45 -2.47
C PHE A 18 -3.06 -19.26 -2.06
N TYR A 19 -2.14 -19.68 -2.93
CA TYR A 19 -0.72 -19.37 -2.79
C TYR A 19 -0.16 -18.98 -4.15
N TRP A 20 0.61 -17.91 -4.18
CA TRP A 20 1.40 -17.55 -5.33
C TRP A 20 2.70 -16.88 -4.91
N GLU A 21 3.76 -17.15 -5.67
CA GLU A 21 5.09 -16.56 -5.49
C GLU A 21 5.68 -16.25 -6.85
N GLY A 22 6.24 -15.05 -7.00
CA GLY A 22 6.90 -14.64 -8.24
C GLY A 22 7.12 -13.15 -8.33
N ASN A 23 7.48 -12.71 -9.54
CA ASN A 23 7.58 -11.29 -9.86
C ASN A 23 6.24 -10.80 -10.42
N GLY A 24 5.62 -9.83 -9.75
CA GLY A 24 4.38 -9.20 -10.22
C GLY A 24 4.60 -7.76 -10.64
N GLN A 25 3.65 -7.25 -11.41
CA GLN A 25 3.62 -5.87 -11.89
C GLN A 25 3.15 -4.90 -10.79
N LEU A 26 3.37 -3.61 -11.02
CA LEU A 26 2.75 -2.55 -10.24
C LEU A 26 1.24 -2.76 -10.16
N SER A 27 0.66 -2.66 -8.96
CA SER A 27 -0.76 -2.96 -8.77
C SER A 27 -1.39 -2.30 -7.55
N ILE A 28 -2.71 -2.12 -7.59
CA ILE A 28 -3.56 -1.75 -6.45
C ILE A 28 -4.46 -2.94 -6.16
N LYS A 29 -4.52 -3.37 -4.90
CA LYS A 29 -5.25 -4.59 -4.50
C LYS A 29 -6.07 -4.37 -3.25
N THR A 30 -7.27 -4.94 -3.22
CA THR A 30 -8.10 -5.06 -2.02
C THR A 30 -8.79 -6.42 -1.98
N PHE A 31 -9.24 -6.83 -0.79
CA PHE A 31 -9.83 -8.15 -0.53
C PHE A 31 -11.07 -7.99 0.34
N PHE A 32 -12.10 -8.79 0.11
CA PHE A 32 -13.38 -8.74 0.84
C PHE A 32 -13.66 -10.08 1.51
N ASN A 33 -14.40 -10.06 2.63
CA ASN A 33 -14.78 -11.25 3.39
C ASN A 33 -13.60 -12.11 3.89
N GLY A 34 -12.48 -11.46 4.21
CA GLY A 34 -11.26 -12.07 4.71
C GLY A 34 -10.05 -11.21 4.38
N LYS A 35 -8.85 -11.78 4.46
CA LYS A 35 -7.60 -11.08 4.18
C LYS A 35 -6.64 -11.94 3.38
N ALA A 36 -5.76 -11.26 2.64
CA ALA A 36 -4.60 -11.86 2.01
C ALA A 36 -3.32 -11.40 2.71
N HIS A 37 -2.40 -12.33 2.91
CA HIS A 37 -1.09 -12.07 3.49
C HIS A 37 -0.03 -11.97 2.40
N TYR A 38 0.66 -10.83 2.34
CA TYR A 38 1.75 -10.55 1.42
C TYR A 38 3.07 -10.57 2.14
N LYS A 39 4.08 -11.15 1.49
CA LYS A 39 5.49 -11.02 1.87
C LYS A 39 6.25 -10.44 0.69
N THR A 40 6.95 -9.34 0.93
CA THR A 40 7.81 -8.68 -0.05
C THR A 40 9.25 -8.65 0.47
N ASN A 41 10.20 -8.17 -0.33
CA ASN A 41 11.53 -7.81 0.15
C ASN A 41 11.55 -6.62 1.13
N LYS A 42 10.39 -5.97 1.32
CA LYS A 42 10.21 -4.74 2.07
C LYS A 42 9.33 -4.88 3.31
N GLY A 43 8.79 -6.07 3.58
CA GLY A 43 7.89 -6.27 4.72
C GLY A 43 6.81 -7.32 4.49
N PHE A 44 5.96 -7.47 5.50
CA PHE A 44 4.79 -8.33 5.50
C PHE A 44 3.52 -7.51 5.68
N PHE A 45 2.50 -7.76 4.85
CA PHE A 45 1.26 -6.97 4.85
C PHE A 45 0.04 -7.88 4.88
N ALA A 46 -1.01 -7.48 5.59
CA ALA A 46 -2.33 -8.08 5.46
C ALA A 46 -3.26 -7.07 4.77
N VAL A 47 -3.96 -7.51 3.74
CA VAL A 47 -4.87 -6.68 2.94
C VAL A 47 -6.29 -7.24 3.05
N GLU A 48 -7.25 -6.38 3.39
CA GLU A 48 -8.66 -6.70 3.67
C GLU A 48 -9.59 -5.56 3.19
N GLU A 49 -10.89 -5.63 3.52
CA GLU A 49 -11.99 -4.86 2.89
C GLU A 49 -11.87 -3.34 3.05
N SER A 50 -11.09 -2.90 4.04
CA SER A 50 -10.84 -1.49 4.34
C SER A 50 -9.45 -0.99 3.91
N ARG A 51 -8.66 -1.85 3.26
CA ARG A 51 -7.25 -1.56 2.94
C ARG A 51 -6.95 -1.82 1.48
N TYR A 52 -6.19 -0.90 0.91
CA TYR A 52 -5.61 -1.05 -0.40
C TYR A 52 -4.11 -1.22 -0.26
N LEU A 53 -3.56 -2.17 -1.01
CA LEU A 53 -2.12 -2.31 -1.18
C LEU A 53 -1.74 -1.79 -2.57
N LEU A 54 -1.05 -0.66 -2.60
CA LEU A 54 -0.29 -0.21 -3.76
C LEU A 54 1.09 -0.88 -3.71
N LEU A 55 1.31 -1.87 -4.58
CA LEU A 55 2.52 -2.68 -4.61
C LEU A 55 3.29 -2.42 -5.90
N ASN A 56 4.53 -1.96 -5.79
CA ASN A 56 5.44 -1.78 -6.92
C ASN A 56 5.75 -3.09 -7.65
N GLU A 57 6.24 -2.99 -8.89
CA GLU A 57 6.77 -4.15 -9.61
C GLU A 57 7.91 -4.80 -8.80
N GLY A 58 7.88 -6.13 -8.70
CA GLY A 58 8.92 -6.88 -8.01
C GLY A 58 8.45 -8.23 -7.46
N ALA A 59 9.35 -8.88 -6.72
CA ALA A 59 9.12 -10.19 -6.13
C ALA A 59 8.25 -10.11 -4.87
N TYR A 60 7.22 -10.94 -4.80
CA TYR A 60 6.43 -11.13 -3.59
C TYR A 60 5.80 -12.53 -3.52
N THR A 61 5.38 -12.90 -2.33
CA THR A 61 4.50 -14.03 -2.05
C THR A 61 3.15 -13.49 -1.59
N ILE A 62 2.07 -14.15 -1.98
CA ILE A 62 0.72 -13.96 -1.45
C ILE A 62 0.18 -15.30 -0.97
N SER A 63 -0.44 -15.31 0.20
CA SER A 63 -1.20 -16.43 0.70
C SER A 63 -2.56 -15.99 1.23
N ILE A 64 -3.58 -16.78 0.92
CA ILE A 64 -4.90 -16.74 1.54
C ILE A 64 -5.09 -18.10 2.21
N ASP A 65 -5.39 -18.10 3.50
CA ASP A 65 -5.78 -19.28 4.26
C ASP A 65 -6.86 -18.85 5.26
N GLU A 66 -8.09 -18.77 4.75
CA GLU A 66 -9.24 -18.27 5.49
C GLU A 66 -10.36 -19.30 5.51
N PRO A 67 -11.16 -19.41 6.59
CA PRO A 67 -12.26 -20.37 6.69
C PRO A 67 -13.47 -20.00 5.80
N LYS A 68 -13.40 -18.87 5.10
CA LYS A 68 -14.46 -18.32 4.24
C LYS A 68 -13.86 -17.95 2.89
N VAL A 69 -14.71 -17.94 1.87
CA VAL A 69 -14.33 -17.46 0.54
C VAL A 69 -13.94 -15.99 0.61
N VAL A 70 -12.68 -15.70 0.31
CA VAL A 70 -12.15 -14.34 0.15
C VAL A 70 -12.33 -13.92 -1.31
N GLU A 71 -12.84 -12.71 -1.51
CA GLU A 71 -12.98 -12.09 -2.82
C GLU A 71 -11.87 -11.05 -3.00
N SER A 72 -11.27 -10.98 -4.19
CA SER A 72 -10.16 -10.09 -4.50
C SER A 72 -10.55 -9.16 -5.64
N PHE A 73 -10.17 -7.89 -5.53
CA PHE A 73 -10.25 -6.93 -6.63
C PHE A 73 -8.89 -6.27 -6.79
N CYS A 74 -8.24 -6.54 -7.92
CA CYS A 74 -6.88 -6.09 -8.19
C CYS A 74 -6.78 -5.39 -9.55
N LEU A 75 -6.14 -4.23 -9.56
CA LEU A 75 -5.76 -3.49 -10.75
C LEU A 75 -4.27 -3.70 -10.99
N PHE A 76 -3.87 -4.19 -12.16
CA PHE A 76 -2.49 -4.34 -12.56
C PHE A 76 -2.14 -3.35 -13.66
N PHE A 77 -0.98 -2.72 -13.52
CA PHE A 77 -0.51 -1.65 -14.38
C PHE A 77 0.76 -2.08 -15.10
N LYS A 78 0.80 -1.81 -16.40
CA LYS A 78 2.04 -1.71 -17.16
C LYS A 78 2.89 -0.58 -16.55
N ASP A 79 4.20 -0.71 -16.71
CA ASP A 79 5.15 0.30 -16.29
C ASP A 79 4.75 1.72 -16.77
N GLY A 80 4.99 2.72 -15.90
CA GLY A 80 4.62 4.11 -16.14
C GLY A 80 3.27 4.58 -15.57
N LEU A 81 2.77 3.97 -14.49
CA LEU A 81 1.57 4.45 -13.77
C LEU A 81 1.72 5.92 -13.35
N ARG A 82 0.64 6.70 -13.54
CA ARG A 82 0.48 8.02 -12.96
C ARG A 82 -0.74 8.01 -12.05
N LEU A 83 -0.55 8.33 -10.76
CA LEU A 83 -1.65 8.60 -9.84
C LEU A 83 -1.95 10.10 -9.89
N MET A 84 -3.19 10.46 -10.24
CA MET A 84 -3.70 11.83 -10.15
C MET A 84 -4.75 11.85 -9.06
N LEU A 85 -4.59 12.76 -8.10
CA LEU A 85 -5.54 12.97 -7.00
C LEU A 85 -6.14 14.36 -7.18
N SER A 86 -7.44 14.49 -6.93
CA SER A 86 -8.15 15.76 -7.00
C SER A 86 -9.10 15.89 -5.83
N LEU A 87 -9.43 17.12 -5.47
CA LEU A 87 -10.57 17.38 -4.60
C LEU A 87 -11.84 16.79 -5.25
N PRO A 88 -12.80 16.32 -4.44
CA PRO A 88 -14.07 15.83 -4.96
C PRO A 88 -14.82 16.96 -5.66
N GLU A 89 -15.54 16.62 -6.74
CA GLU A 89 -16.33 17.61 -7.49
C GLU A 89 -17.56 18.12 -6.71
N LYS A 90 -17.98 17.40 -5.67
CA LYS A 90 -19.14 17.73 -4.83
C LYS A 90 -18.85 17.43 -3.36
N ASP A 91 -19.44 18.23 -2.49
CA ASP A 91 -19.33 18.08 -1.03
C ASP A 91 -19.87 16.74 -0.52
N GLU A 92 -20.83 16.13 -1.21
CA GLU A 92 -21.34 14.79 -0.88
C GLU A 92 -20.27 13.69 -1.00
N PHE A 93 -19.15 13.97 -1.67
CA PHE A 93 -17.98 13.09 -1.77
C PHE A 93 -16.77 13.61 -0.97
N ALA A 94 -16.91 14.73 -0.25
CA ALA A 94 -15.90 15.29 0.64
C ALA A 94 -15.85 14.55 1.99
N HIS A 95 -15.68 13.23 1.90
CA HIS A 95 -15.38 12.37 3.04
C HIS A 95 -13.87 12.23 3.22
N SER A 96 -13.44 11.77 4.40
CA SER A 96 -12.04 11.42 4.64
C SER A 96 -11.57 10.44 3.57
N SER A 97 -10.60 10.86 2.75
CA SER A 97 -10.02 10.06 1.68
C SER A 97 -9.09 8.98 2.26
N SER A 98 -8.70 8.01 1.43
CA SER A 98 -7.71 7.02 1.81
C SER A 98 -6.35 7.69 2.05
N VAL A 99 -5.69 7.34 3.16
CA VAL A 99 -4.32 7.77 3.44
C VAL A 99 -3.33 7.01 2.56
N ILE A 100 -2.42 7.73 1.90
CA ILE A 100 -1.31 7.11 1.16
C ILE A 100 -0.12 6.95 2.09
N TYR A 101 0.36 5.71 2.19
CA TYR A 101 1.52 5.34 3.01
C TYR A 101 2.74 5.18 2.11
N PHE A 102 3.75 6.02 2.31
CA PHE A 102 5.01 5.99 1.60
C PHE A 102 6.05 5.23 2.41
N GLN A 103 6.47 4.06 1.91
CA GLN A 103 7.59 3.36 2.52
C GLN A 103 8.91 4.04 2.17
N VAL A 104 9.71 4.36 3.20
CA VAL A 104 11.01 5.01 3.07
C VAL A 104 12.12 4.18 3.74
N PRO A 105 13.35 4.22 3.22
CA PRO A 105 14.46 3.43 3.79
C PRO A 105 14.87 3.84 5.21
N ASN A 106 14.76 5.13 5.54
CA ASN A 106 15.05 5.66 6.87
C ASN A 106 14.04 6.76 7.20
N ILE A 107 13.22 6.54 8.23
CA ILE A 107 12.15 7.46 8.60
C ILE A 107 12.68 8.76 9.22
N LYS A 108 13.78 8.71 9.98
CA LYS A 108 14.35 9.88 10.66
C LYS A 108 14.95 10.87 9.66
N ASP A 109 15.82 10.38 8.78
CA ASP A 109 16.44 11.21 7.74
C ASP A 109 15.38 11.80 6.79
N THR A 110 14.34 11.03 6.48
CA THR A 110 13.23 11.50 5.64
C THR A 110 12.41 12.58 6.35
N TYR A 111 12.08 12.37 7.62
CA TYR A 111 11.34 13.32 8.44
C TYR A 111 12.07 14.65 8.54
N GLU A 112 13.34 14.65 8.96
CA GLU A 112 14.16 15.87 9.09
C GLU A 112 14.26 16.63 7.77
N ARG A 113 14.47 15.91 6.65
CA ARG A 113 14.52 16.51 5.31
C ARG A 113 13.19 17.14 4.89
N LEU A 114 12.04 16.56 5.26
CA LEU A 114 10.72 17.09 4.92
C LEU A 114 10.33 18.25 5.82
N VAL A 115 10.66 18.21 7.11
CA VAL A 115 10.53 19.36 8.03
C VAL A 115 11.35 20.55 7.52
N GLY A 116 12.58 20.32 7.06
CA GLY A 116 13.42 21.36 6.44
C GLY A 116 12.86 21.93 5.12
N LYS A 117 11.82 21.30 4.56
CA LYS A 117 11.03 21.78 3.41
C LYS A 117 9.64 22.31 3.82
N GLU A 118 9.44 22.59 5.10
CA GLU A 118 8.21 23.17 5.65
C GLU A 118 6.97 22.25 5.53
N VAL A 119 7.17 20.93 5.40
CA VAL A 119 6.05 19.97 5.47
C VAL A 119 5.49 19.92 6.88
N ILE A 120 4.16 20.01 7.00
CA ILE A 120 3.45 20.01 8.28
C ILE A 120 3.21 18.56 8.73
N PHE A 121 3.94 18.13 9.75
CA PHE A 121 3.73 16.84 10.40
C PHE A 121 2.73 16.96 11.54
N ILE A 122 1.95 15.88 11.74
CA ILE A 122 0.95 15.78 12.82
C ILE A 122 1.63 15.41 14.14
N ASP A 123 2.73 14.64 14.08
CA ASP A 123 3.51 14.16 15.23
C ASP A 123 4.96 13.85 14.78
N GLU A 124 5.79 13.31 15.68
CA GLU A 124 7.13 12.79 15.39
C GLU A 124 7.11 11.29 15.00
N PRO A 125 8.14 10.80 14.27
CA PRO A 125 8.31 9.36 14.00
C PRO A 125 8.31 8.48 15.24
N HIS A 126 7.39 7.52 15.28
CA HIS A 126 7.25 6.59 16.40
C HIS A 126 6.93 5.16 15.93
N ILE A 127 7.11 4.20 16.84
CA ILE A 127 6.85 2.79 16.58
C ILE A 127 5.34 2.52 16.70
N VAL A 128 4.75 1.93 15.66
CA VAL A 128 3.33 1.53 15.65
C VAL A 128 3.11 0.02 15.74
N ALA A 129 4.13 -0.77 15.43
CA ALA A 129 4.08 -2.23 15.58
C ALA A 129 5.48 -2.81 15.82
N LYS A 130 5.54 -3.94 16.54
CA LYS A 130 6.74 -4.77 16.68
C LYS A 130 6.37 -6.23 16.41
N MET A 131 7.08 -6.87 15.48
CA MET A 131 6.89 -8.29 15.14
C MET A 131 8.24 -9.00 15.12
N GLY A 132 8.52 -9.77 16.17
CA GLY A 132 9.82 -10.43 16.32
C GLY A 132 10.95 -9.41 16.45
N GLN A 133 11.87 -9.40 15.48
CA GLN A 133 12.99 -8.45 15.41
C GLN A 133 12.69 -7.22 14.56
N THR A 134 11.53 -7.15 13.92
CA THR A 134 11.14 -6.05 13.04
C THR A 134 10.31 -5.01 13.78
N GLU A 135 10.67 -3.73 13.66
CA GLU A 135 9.91 -2.60 14.15
C GLU A 135 9.33 -1.79 12.98
N THR A 136 8.01 -1.55 13.01
CA THR A 136 7.35 -0.66 12.05
C THR A 136 7.25 0.73 12.67
N TRP A 137 7.94 1.69 12.04
CA TRP A 137 7.91 3.10 12.38
C TRP A 137 7.00 3.86 11.42
N MET A 138 6.29 4.86 11.93
CA MET A 138 5.34 5.65 11.16
C MET A 138 5.25 7.08 11.68
N VAL A 139 4.90 8.01 10.77
CA VAL A 139 4.44 9.35 11.12
C VAL A 139 3.51 9.89 10.03
N PHE A 140 2.54 10.71 10.43
CA PHE A 140 1.57 11.34 9.54
C PHE A 140 1.90 12.80 9.26
N PHE A 141 1.57 13.26 8.06
CA PHE A 141 1.72 14.65 7.63
C PHE A 141 0.54 15.09 6.76
N LYS A 142 0.40 16.41 6.59
CA LYS A 142 -0.62 17.02 5.73
C LYS A 142 0.00 17.57 4.46
N ASP A 143 -0.73 17.47 3.34
CA ASP A 143 -0.43 18.27 2.13
C ASP A 143 -1.04 19.67 2.20
N THR A 144 -0.92 20.45 1.13
CA THR A 144 -1.42 21.83 1.05
C THR A 144 -2.95 21.93 1.04
N GLU A 145 -3.65 20.83 0.82
CA GLU A 145 -5.10 20.72 0.79
C GLU A 145 -5.67 20.01 2.03
N ASP A 146 -4.84 19.83 3.07
CA ASP A 146 -5.18 19.16 4.34
C ASP A 146 -5.50 17.65 4.21
N ASN A 147 -5.08 16.99 3.12
CA ASN A 147 -5.15 15.53 3.07
C ASN A 147 -4.06 14.91 3.94
N THR A 148 -4.42 13.83 4.64
CA THR A 148 -3.51 13.08 5.49
C THR A 148 -2.73 12.05 4.68
N HIS A 149 -1.41 12.08 4.82
CA HIS A 149 -0.47 11.12 4.26
C HIS A 149 0.42 10.55 5.37
N ALA A 150 1.12 9.46 5.09
CA ALA A 150 2.05 8.87 6.05
C ALA A 150 3.37 8.47 5.40
N ILE A 151 4.49 8.65 6.11
CA ILE A 151 5.73 7.93 5.78
C ILE A 151 5.91 6.80 6.80
N MET A 152 6.42 5.66 6.34
CA MET A 152 6.70 4.50 7.19
C MET A 152 8.05 3.88 6.86
N SER A 153 8.65 3.21 7.84
CA SER A 153 9.88 2.46 7.66
C SER A 153 9.85 1.20 8.53
N GLU A 154 10.42 0.12 8.04
CA GLU A 154 10.56 -1.13 8.77
C GLU A 154 12.06 -1.39 8.97
N VAL A 155 12.46 -1.56 10.23
CA VAL A 155 13.85 -1.79 10.65
C VAL A 155 14.00 -3.11 11.39
#